data_AF-A0A816F0W0-F1
#
_entry.id   AF-A0A816F0W0-F1
#
_cell.length_a   1.000
_cell.length_b   1.000
_cell.length_c   1.000
_cell.angle_alpha   90.00
_cell.angle_beta   90.00
_cell.angle_gamma   90.00
#
_symmetry.space_group_name_H-M   'P 1'
#
loop_
_entity.id
_entity.type
_entity.pdbx_description
1 polymer ?
#
loop_
_entity_poly.entity_id
_entity_poly.type
_entity_poly.pdbx_seq_one_letter_code
_entity_poly.pdbx_strand_id
1 'polypeptide(L)'
;MLIDTEGLFSSEKGDEEYDRRLILFCLAMSHLVIINVAGEIDMNLKKMLILCTDSFQKMGVSKIARPSVHVILNRRDNVNVEDNSNVIQIIKKDLNSDSLDQQIELNENTFHALPQAFKKISLGDTINMPSLLQTDPTFINMTQDLCEKLIEAGIKTSKEHNKELFDPIQWLSMADTVLDILRKFPDMTYFNDIHERKQYDSIREWIRDELKKTFTGDLRKKLLARALKEDEIGIKSIFTNEFARLKLSLMNELEKKLTNEKATKDVRKRCKTFLEVQIDSLQCCWTDSALMDKESNELKKLIETGENQLNKTIRDTIEAVLGNQCDKLQQLVPNVDQQFLNDLKGENRRRVQAIAQNAGDIFDKIWNNAYPRLTAGFNHDTQCTTDRWSPDFHLHLKRCIVECDLTSEHFLSSTGTCRTFWNIKKSFDELLDDIRGKIILSGDDSRVVDIELVQELVGVVLTHIDKIDSELETFNLSASKHYLGAIHTYSVLILTKFYYDEQWHSFEQLLQKVQQKKDDLRAYFIAMVTQDQQSDPRFAAVLANSIFTAVSQYCETEGAKKIHDRTAVKSAFTQPSLLKK
;
A
#
# COMPACT_ATOMS: atom_id res chain seq x y z
N MET A 1 -10.17 25.97 -20.63
CA MET A 1 -10.30 24.72 -21.39
C MET A 1 -11.78 24.45 -21.59
N LEU A 2 -12.18 23.93 -22.75
CA LEU A 2 -13.57 23.54 -23.05
C LEU A 2 -13.59 22.04 -23.32
N ILE A 3 -14.58 21.34 -22.75
CA ILE A 3 -14.79 19.91 -22.97
C ILE A 3 -16.11 19.78 -23.72
N ASP A 4 -16.06 19.17 -24.89
CA ASP A 4 -17.25 18.79 -25.64
C ASP A 4 -17.47 17.29 -25.47
N THR A 5 -18.72 16.90 -25.24
CA THR A 5 -19.10 15.52 -24.90
C THR A 5 -20.00 14.94 -25.98
N GLU A 6 -19.87 13.64 -26.26
CA GLU A 6 -20.85 12.94 -27.08
C GLU A 6 -22.26 13.09 -26.47
N GLY A 7 -23.28 13.12 -27.33
CA GLY A 7 -24.66 13.27 -26.89
C GLY A 7 -25.08 12.10 -25.98
N LEU A 8 -25.63 12.43 -24.81
CA LEU A 8 -26.23 11.46 -23.90
C LEU A 8 -27.44 10.78 -24.57
N PHE A 9 -27.77 9.57 -24.13
CA PHE A 9 -28.88 8.78 -24.65
C PHE A 9 -28.78 8.51 -26.16
N SER A 10 -27.55 8.39 -26.68
CA SER A 10 -27.32 8.04 -28.09
C SER A 10 -27.97 6.70 -28.42
N SER A 11 -28.84 6.69 -29.44
CA SER A 11 -29.47 5.46 -29.93
C SER A 11 -28.48 4.44 -30.49
N GLU A 12 -27.28 4.89 -30.87
CA GLU A 12 -26.22 4.05 -31.45
C GLU A 12 -25.37 3.35 -30.39
N LYS A 13 -25.30 3.94 -29.18
CA LYS A 13 -24.52 3.42 -28.02
C LYS A 13 -25.30 3.68 -26.73
N GLY A 14 -26.49 3.10 -26.60
CA GLY A 14 -27.39 3.28 -25.45
C GLY A 14 -26.89 2.65 -24.15
N ASP A 15 -25.67 2.94 -23.74
CA ASP A 15 -25.09 2.55 -22.46
C ASP A 15 -25.35 3.67 -21.44
N GLU A 16 -26.42 3.54 -20.68
CA GLU A 16 -26.78 4.53 -19.66
C GLU A 16 -25.72 4.63 -18.54
N GLU A 17 -24.92 3.59 -18.30
CA GLU A 17 -23.83 3.66 -17.34
C GLU A 17 -22.70 4.54 -17.86
N TYR A 18 -22.40 4.48 -19.16
CA TYR A 18 -21.47 5.40 -19.81
C TYR A 18 -21.94 6.85 -19.67
N ASP A 19 -23.22 7.12 -19.92
CA ASP A 19 -23.80 8.46 -19.75
C ASP A 19 -23.66 8.97 -18.31
N ARG A 20 -23.94 8.11 -17.32
CA ARG A 20 -23.74 8.43 -15.89
C ARG A 20 -22.27 8.72 -15.56
N ARG A 21 -21.33 7.94 -16.10
CA ARG A 21 -19.88 8.18 -15.93
C ARG A 21 -19.46 9.50 -16.56
N LEU A 22 -19.99 9.84 -17.72
CA LEU A 22 -19.66 11.07 -18.44
C LEU A 22 -20.16 12.29 -17.68
N ILE A 23 -21.42 12.28 -17.21
CA ILE A 23 -21.96 13.36 -16.37
C ILE A 23 -21.14 13.50 -15.08
N LEU A 24 -20.90 12.39 -14.38
CA LEU A 24 -20.17 12.41 -13.11
C LEU A 24 -18.73 12.93 -13.29
N PHE A 25 -18.06 12.54 -14.38
CA PHE A 25 -16.77 13.09 -14.75
C PHE A 25 -16.84 14.60 -15.02
N CYS A 26 -17.84 15.07 -15.77
CA CYS A 26 -18.01 16.49 -16.06
C CYS A 26 -18.26 17.31 -14.80
N LEU A 27 -19.10 16.82 -13.88
CA LEU A 27 -19.34 17.45 -12.57
C LEU A 27 -18.04 17.54 -11.75
N ALA A 28 -17.19 16.51 -11.81
CA ALA A 28 -15.95 16.47 -11.06
C ALA A 28 -14.83 17.34 -11.62
N MET A 29 -14.81 17.55 -12.94
CA MET A 29 -13.69 18.19 -13.63
C MET A 29 -13.97 19.59 -14.14
N SER A 30 -15.23 20.06 -14.09
CA SER A 30 -15.64 21.33 -14.69
C SER A 30 -16.21 22.28 -13.65
N HIS A 31 -15.72 23.53 -13.64
CA HIS A 31 -16.29 24.59 -12.82
C HIS A 31 -17.70 24.97 -13.29
N LEU A 32 -17.93 24.85 -14.60
CA LEU A 32 -19.18 25.12 -15.25
C LEU A 32 -19.52 23.93 -16.14
N VAL A 33 -20.72 23.39 -15.98
CA VAL A 33 -21.26 22.28 -16.77
C VAL A 33 -22.48 22.78 -17.53
N ILE A 34 -22.51 22.57 -18.84
CA ILE A 34 -23.65 22.93 -19.70
C ILE A 34 -24.39 21.66 -20.08
N ILE A 35 -25.67 21.60 -19.73
CA ILE A 35 -26.58 20.52 -20.10
C ILE A 35 -27.51 21.05 -21.18
N ASN A 36 -27.25 20.67 -22.42
CA ASN A 36 -28.06 21.07 -23.57
C ASN A 36 -29.14 20.02 -23.84
N VAL A 37 -30.40 20.41 -23.72
CA VAL A 37 -31.58 19.54 -23.83
C VAL A 37 -32.50 20.06 -24.93
N ALA A 38 -32.99 19.16 -25.78
CA ALA A 38 -34.03 19.52 -26.76
C ALA A 38 -35.41 19.52 -26.08
N GLY A 39 -36.06 20.67 -26.02
CA GLY A 39 -37.40 20.84 -25.46
C GLY A 39 -37.42 20.90 -23.94
N GLU A 40 -37.87 19.83 -23.30
CA GLU A 40 -38.06 19.75 -21.86
C GLU A 40 -37.09 18.74 -21.22
N ILE A 41 -36.79 18.92 -19.93
CA ILE A 41 -36.04 17.90 -19.18
C ILE A 41 -36.95 16.70 -18.94
N ASP A 42 -36.56 15.56 -19.49
CA ASP A 42 -37.25 14.30 -19.22
C ASP A 42 -36.93 13.75 -17.82
N MET A 43 -37.72 12.76 -17.40
CA MET A 43 -37.55 12.13 -16.09
C MET A 43 -36.22 11.34 -15.97
N ASN A 44 -35.67 10.88 -17.09
CA ASN A 44 -34.46 10.05 -17.11
C ASN A 44 -33.22 10.90 -16.80
N LEU A 45 -33.05 12.03 -17.50
CA LEU A 45 -32.00 13.01 -17.24
C LEU A 45 -32.10 13.53 -15.81
N LYS A 46 -33.30 13.78 -15.31
CA LYS A 46 -33.51 14.21 -13.93
C LYS A 46 -33.01 13.17 -12.92
N LYS A 47 -33.40 11.89 -13.07
CA LYS A 47 -32.92 10.79 -12.22
C LYS A 47 -31.39 10.65 -12.30
N MET A 48 -30.85 10.77 -13.51
CA MET A 48 -29.43 10.68 -13.78
C MET A 48 -28.65 11.80 -13.07
N LEU A 49 -29.13 13.04 -13.13
CA LEU A 49 -28.51 14.18 -12.46
C LEU A 49 -28.55 14.05 -10.93
N ILE A 50 -29.70 13.62 -10.37
CA ILE A 50 -29.82 13.38 -8.92
C ILE A 50 -28.80 12.32 -8.48
N LEU A 51 -28.75 11.19 -9.20
CA LEU A 51 -27.81 10.11 -8.90
C LEU A 51 -26.35 10.54 -9.06
N CYS A 52 -26.00 11.25 -10.13
CA CYS A 52 -24.64 11.73 -10.36
C CYS A 52 -24.24 12.76 -9.30
N THR A 53 -25.16 13.60 -8.83
CA THR A 53 -24.89 14.56 -7.76
C THR A 53 -24.62 13.86 -6.42
N ASP A 54 -25.41 12.83 -6.05
CA ASP A 54 -25.11 11.99 -4.87
C ASP A 54 -23.76 11.28 -5.01
N SER A 55 -23.47 10.76 -6.20
CA SER A 55 -22.20 10.07 -6.50
C SER A 55 -21.01 11.01 -6.41
N PHE A 56 -21.17 12.24 -6.89
CA PHE A 56 -20.18 13.29 -6.85
C PHE A 56 -19.78 13.63 -5.41
N GLN A 57 -20.76 13.76 -4.52
CA GLN A 57 -20.51 13.95 -3.08
C GLN A 57 -19.71 12.80 -2.48
N LYS A 58 -20.09 11.55 -2.80
CA LYS A 58 -19.43 10.35 -2.27
C LYS A 58 -18.02 10.14 -2.80
N MET A 59 -17.69 10.72 -3.96
CA MET A 59 -16.38 10.57 -4.58
C MET A 59 -15.26 11.13 -3.69
N GLY A 60 -15.53 12.18 -2.91
CA GLY A 60 -14.62 12.71 -1.89
C GLY A 60 -13.28 13.28 -2.39
N VAL A 61 -13.00 13.17 -3.69
CA VAL A 61 -11.76 13.62 -4.32
C VAL A 61 -11.93 14.90 -5.13
N SER A 62 -13.14 15.46 -5.25
CA SER A 62 -13.34 16.66 -6.06
C SER A 62 -12.66 17.88 -5.44
N LYS A 63 -11.78 18.54 -6.22
CA LYS A 63 -11.24 19.86 -5.90
C LYS A 63 -12.23 20.99 -6.23
N ILE A 64 -13.25 20.69 -7.03
CA ILE A 64 -14.35 21.60 -7.33
C ILE A 64 -15.42 21.32 -6.29
N ALA A 65 -15.58 22.21 -5.31
CA ALA A 65 -16.52 22.00 -4.23
C ALA A 65 -17.98 22.06 -4.72
N ARG A 66 -18.25 22.90 -5.73
CA ARG A 66 -19.61 23.15 -6.20
C ARG A 66 -19.66 23.62 -7.66
N PRO A 67 -19.68 22.72 -8.65
CA PRO A 67 -19.77 23.12 -10.05
C PRO A 67 -21.09 23.84 -10.36
N SER A 68 -21.02 24.85 -11.23
CA SER A 68 -22.19 25.60 -11.70
C SER A 68 -22.83 24.89 -12.89
N VAL A 69 -24.08 24.47 -12.75
CA VAL A 69 -24.78 23.66 -13.76
C VAL A 69 -25.78 24.52 -14.49
N HIS A 70 -25.52 24.75 -15.77
CA HIS A 70 -26.38 25.52 -16.67
C HIS A 70 -27.18 24.59 -17.57
N VAL A 71 -28.50 24.67 -17.52
CA VAL A 71 -29.40 23.90 -18.38
C VAL A 71 -29.89 24.78 -19.52
N ILE A 72 -29.66 24.35 -20.75
CA ILE A 72 -30.15 25.00 -21.96
C ILE A 72 -31.28 24.17 -22.56
N LEU A 73 -32.49 24.71 -22.58
CA LEU A 73 -33.69 24.15 -23.19
C LEU A 73 -33.82 24.68 -24.61
N ASN A 74 -33.29 23.94 -25.57
CA ASN A 74 -33.27 24.32 -26.98
C ASN A 74 -34.58 23.95 -27.68
N ARG A 75 -34.97 24.66 -28.74
CA ARG A 75 -36.20 24.42 -29.52
C ARG A 75 -37.50 24.57 -28.73
N ARG A 76 -37.56 25.56 -27.83
CA ARG A 76 -38.80 25.93 -27.13
C ARG A 76 -39.64 26.85 -28.00
N ASP A 77 -40.92 26.51 -28.22
CA ASP A 77 -41.88 27.38 -28.91
C ASP A 77 -42.25 28.61 -28.07
N ASN A 78 -42.29 28.43 -26.75
CA ASN A 78 -42.52 29.49 -25.77
C ASN A 78 -41.25 29.70 -24.95
N VAL A 79 -40.63 30.86 -25.11
CA VAL A 79 -39.39 31.25 -24.42
C VAL A 79 -39.67 32.07 -23.16
N ASN A 80 -40.94 32.20 -22.76
CA ASN A 80 -41.32 32.95 -21.57
C ASN A 80 -40.73 32.32 -20.31
N VAL A 81 -40.03 33.13 -19.52
CA VAL A 81 -39.28 32.73 -18.33
C VAL A 81 -40.22 32.25 -17.20
N GLU A 82 -41.46 32.76 -17.16
CA GLU A 82 -42.45 32.39 -16.13
C GLU A 82 -42.92 30.93 -16.22
N ASP A 83 -43.19 30.43 -17.44
CA ASP A 83 -43.58 29.04 -17.65
C ASP A 83 -42.42 28.08 -17.34
N ASN A 84 -41.19 28.53 -17.55
CA ASN A 84 -39.98 27.79 -17.18
C ASN A 84 -39.76 27.74 -15.66
N SER A 85 -40.21 28.76 -14.91
CA SER A 85 -40.06 28.82 -13.45
C SER A 85 -40.67 27.62 -12.73
N ASN A 86 -41.82 27.12 -13.20
CA ASN A 86 -42.46 25.93 -12.62
C ASN A 86 -41.61 24.66 -12.80
N VAL A 87 -41.04 24.47 -13.99
CA VAL A 87 -40.15 23.33 -14.30
C VAL A 87 -38.86 23.43 -13.46
N ILE A 88 -38.31 24.64 -13.33
CA ILE A 88 -37.13 24.95 -12.51
C ILE A 88 -37.40 24.61 -11.04
N GLN A 89 -38.54 25.01 -10.50
CA GLN A 89 -38.91 24.72 -9.12
C GLN A 89 -39.10 23.23 -8.88
N ILE A 90 -39.65 22.47 -9.84
CA ILE A 90 -39.80 21.01 -9.72
C ILE A 90 -38.43 20.32 -9.69
N ILE A 91 -37.48 20.76 -10.52
CA ILE A 91 -36.12 20.19 -10.54
C ILE A 91 -35.37 20.55 -9.25
N LYS A 92 -35.43 21.83 -8.84
CA LYS A 92 -34.87 22.29 -7.56
C LYS A 92 -35.46 21.51 -6.39
N LYS A 93 -36.77 21.35 -6.32
CA LYS A 93 -37.45 20.63 -5.23
C LYS A 93 -36.94 19.20 -5.11
N ASP A 94 -36.75 18.52 -6.23
CA ASP A 94 -36.32 17.13 -6.22
C ASP A 94 -34.82 16.98 -5.91
N LEU A 95 -33.98 17.95 -6.30
CA LEU A 95 -32.58 18.03 -5.86
C LEU A 95 -32.45 18.44 -4.38
N ASN A 96 -33.31 19.33 -3.89
CA ASN A 96 -33.33 19.78 -2.49
C ASN A 96 -33.75 18.68 -1.52
N SER A 97 -34.34 17.57 -2.00
CA SER A 97 -34.85 16.50 -1.14
C SER A 97 -33.78 15.78 -0.31
N ASP A 98 -32.50 15.89 -0.69
CA ASP A 98 -31.37 15.21 -0.06
C ASP A 98 -30.16 16.16 0.25
N SER A 99 -30.36 17.48 0.31
CA SER A 99 -29.27 18.50 0.41
C SER A 99 -28.28 18.46 -0.76
N LEU A 100 -28.67 17.89 -1.91
CA LEU A 100 -27.82 17.79 -3.11
C LEU A 100 -27.62 19.16 -3.79
N ASP A 101 -28.50 20.11 -3.51
CA ASP A 101 -28.40 21.51 -3.95
C ASP A 101 -27.20 22.26 -3.35
N GLN A 102 -26.61 21.72 -2.29
CA GLN A 102 -25.34 22.22 -1.74
C GLN A 102 -24.14 21.75 -2.55
N GLN A 103 -24.28 20.68 -3.34
CA GLN A 103 -23.19 20.03 -4.09
C GLN A 103 -23.02 20.59 -5.49
N ILE A 104 -24.08 21.12 -6.10
CA ILE A 104 -24.03 21.82 -7.39
C ILE A 104 -24.68 23.20 -7.25
N GLU A 105 -24.23 24.18 -8.02
CA GLU A 105 -24.91 25.47 -8.10
C GLU A 105 -25.96 25.40 -9.22
N LEU A 106 -27.22 25.31 -8.81
CA LEU A 106 -28.38 25.30 -9.70
C LEU A 106 -29.41 26.32 -9.21
N ASN A 107 -29.60 27.40 -9.96
CA ASN A 107 -30.51 28.49 -9.59
C ASN A 107 -31.35 28.95 -10.80
N GLU A 108 -32.26 29.90 -10.62
CA GLU A 108 -33.11 30.36 -11.74
C GLU A 108 -32.31 30.97 -12.89
N ASN A 109 -31.16 31.57 -12.60
CA ASN A 109 -30.28 32.17 -13.61
C ASN A 109 -29.43 31.13 -14.36
N THR A 110 -29.42 29.88 -13.93
CA THR A 110 -28.70 28.80 -14.63
C THR A 110 -29.58 28.03 -15.61
N PHE A 111 -30.87 28.38 -15.74
CA PHE A 111 -31.76 27.83 -16.76
C PHE A 111 -32.00 28.82 -17.89
N HIS A 112 -31.85 28.34 -19.11
CA HIS A 112 -31.91 29.15 -20.32
C HIS A 112 -32.80 28.46 -21.33
N ALA A 113 -33.77 29.18 -21.89
CA ALA A 113 -34.60 28.67 -22.98
C ALA A 113 -34.17 29.34 -24.29
N LEU A 114 -33.96 28.55 -25.34
CA LEU A 114 -33.64 29.04 -26.67
C LEU A 114 -34.73 28.63 -27.67
N PRO A 115 -35.13 29.54 -28.58
CA PRO A 115 -36.07 29.21 -29.64
C PRO A 115 -35.42 28.26 -30.66
N GLN A 116 -36.20 27.83 -31.66
CA GLN A 116 -35.66 27.03 -32.76
C GLN A 116 -34.58 27.81 -33.52
N ALA A 117 -33.39 27.21 -33.67
CA ALA A 117 -32.26 27.86 -34.33
C ALA A 117 -32.49 28.19 -35.81
N PHE A 118 -33.23 27.34 -36.52
CA PHE A 118 -33.43 27.46 -37.96
C PHE A 118 -34.91 27.55 -38.31
N LYS A 119 -35.25 28.53 -39.15
CA LYS A 119 -36.55 28.66 -39.79
C LYS A 119 -36.43 28.21 -41.24
N LYS A 120 -37.39 27.39 -41.69
CA LYS A 120 -37.51 27.04 -43.11
C LYS A 120 -38.15 28.22 -43.83
N ILE A 121 -37.49 28.71 -44.87
CA ILE A 121 -38.03 29.76 -45.73
C ILE A 121 -38.47 29.10 -47.03
N SER A 122 -39.77 29.13 -47.29
CA SER A 122 -40.35 28.71 -48.56
C SER A 122 -40.00 29.77 -49.61
N LEU A 123 -39.13 29.42 -50.56
CA LEU A 123 -38.76 30.27 -51.69
C LEU A 123 -39.86 30.21 -52.78
N GLY A 124 -41.09 30.62 -52.43
CA GLY A 124 -42.23 30.73 -53.34
C GLY A 124 -42.75 29.41 -53.93
N ASP A 125 -44.02 29.38 -54.31
CA ASP A 125 -44.72 28.16 -54.79
C ASP A 125 -44.29 27.67 -56.19
N THR A 126 -43.30 28.31 -56.82
CA THR A 126 -43.13 28.18 -58.28
C THR A 126 -42.19 27.08 -58.72
N ILE A 127 -41.31 26.52 -57.88
CA ILE A 127 -40.42 25.40 -58.26
C ILE A 127 -40.12 24.56 -57.00
N ASN A 128 -40.05 23.23 -57.12
CA ASN A 128 -39.57 22.25 -56.12
C ASN A 128 -38.10 22.52 -55.69
N MET A 129 -37.81 23.70 -55.16
CA MET A 129 -36.51 24.06 -54.63
C MET A 129 -36.39 23.60 -53.18
N PRO A 130 -35.25 23.03 -52.76
CA PRO A 130 -35.01 22.69 -51.36
C PRO A 130 -35.16 23.96 -50.51
N SER A 131 -35.93 23.85 -49.42
CA SER A 131 -36.13 24.96 -48.48
C SER A 131 -34.78 25.49 -47.97
N LEU A 132 -34.56 26.79 -48.06
CA LEU A 132 -33.38 27.41 -47.45
C LEU A 132 -33.58 27.45 -45.93
N LEU A 133 -32.59 27.00 -45.17
CA LEU A 133 -32.56 27.18 -43.72
C LEU A 133 -31.89 28.52 -43.42
N GLN A 134 -32.64 29.44 -42.79
CA GLN A 134 -32.07 30.67 -42.26
C GLN A 134 -32.05 30.58 -40.74
N THR A 135 -30.94 30.99 -40.13
CA THR A 135 -30.84 31.11 -38.67
C THR A 135 -31.81 32.19 -38.18
N ASP A 136 -32.62 31.87 -37.18
CA ASP A 136 -33.57 32.80 -36.59
C ASP A 136 -32.83 33.96 -35.89
N PRO A 137 -33.06 35.24 -36.26
CA PRO A 137 -32.44 36.37 -35.58
C PRO A 137 -32.67 36.38 -34.07
N THR A 138 -33.85 35.93 -33.62
CA THR A 138 -34.14 35.81 -32.18
C THR A 138 -33.22 34.79 -31.51
N PHE A 139 -32.95 33.65 -32.16
CA PHE A 139 -32.00 32.67 -31.66
C PHE A 139 -30.58 33.24 -31.55
N ILE A 140 -30.13 34.02 -32.54
CA ILE A 140 -28.80 34.65 -32.53
C ILE A 140 -28.66 35.58 -31.33
N ASN A 141 -29.60 36.51 -31.14
CA ASN A 141 -29.54 37.48 -30.05
C ASN A 141 -29.55 36.77 -28.68
N MET A 142 -30.44 35.80 -28.50
CA MET A 142 -30.52 35.06 -27.23
C MET A 142 -29.30 34.18 -26.97
N THR A 143 -28.67 33.65 -28.02
CA THR A 143 -27.42 32.89 -27.89
C THR A 143 -26.26 33.80 -27.51
N GLN A 144 -26.20 35.02 -28.03
CA GLN A 144 -25.20 36.02 -27.63
C GLN A 144 -25.33 36.37 -26.14
N ASP A 145 -26.55 36.70 -25.69
CA ASP A 145 -26.83 36.97 -24.28
C ASP A 145 -26.47 35.77 -23.38
N LEU A 146 -26.75 34.55 -23.84
CA LEU A 146 -26.39 33.33 -23.13
C LEU A 146 -24.87 33.15 -23.05
N CYS A 147 -24.15 33.37 -24.14
CA CYS A 147 -22.68 33.28 -24.16
C CYS A 147 -22.05 34.26 -23.16
N GLU A 148 -22.53 35.51 -23.12
CA GLU A 148 -22.06 36.51 -22.15
C GLU A 148 -22.29 36.02 -20.71
N LYS A 149 -23.50 35.54 -20.39
CA LYS A 149 -23.82 34.98 -19.06
C LYS A 149 -22.94 33.79 -18.67
N LEU A 150 -22.69 32.88 -19.60
CA LEU A 150 -21.86 31.69 -19.35
C LEU A 150 -20.39 32.07 -19.12
N ILE A 151 -19.87 33.04 -19.86
CA ILE A 151 -18.51 33.56 -19.67
C ILE A 151 -18.39 34.25 -18.31
N GLU A 152 -19.35 35.11 -17.94
CA GLU A 152 -19.37 35.77 -16.64
C GLU A 152 -19.44 34.76 -15.48
N ALA A 153 -20.31 33.75 -15.59
CA ALA A 153 -20.42 32.67 -14.61
C ALA A 153 -19.08 31.90 -14.51
N GLY A 154 -18.48 31.52 -15.63
CA GLY A 154 -17.19 30.84 -15.66
C GLY A 154 -16.07 31.66 -14.99
N ILE A 155 -16.01 32.97 -15.24
CA ILE A 155 -15.05 33.88 -14.60
C ILE A 155 -15.28 33.95 -13.09
N LYS A 156 -16.54 34.06 -12.66
CA LYS A 156 -16.91 34.13 -11.24
C LYS A 156 -16.50 32.86 -10.51
N THR A 157 -16.94 31.69 -10.99
CA THR A 157 -16.62 30.40 -10.37
C THR A 157 -15.11 30.14 -10.34
N SER A 158 -14.41 30.54 -11.40
CA SER A 158 -12.94 30.47 -11.50
C SER A 158 -12.21 31.33 -10.46
N LYS A 159 -12.75 32.50 -10.08
CA LYS A 159 -12.19 33.33 -9.00
C LYS A 159 -12.44 32.77 -7.60
N GLU A 160 -13.56 32.08 -7.41
CA GLU A 160 -13.99 31.52 -6.12
C GLU A 160 -13.29 30.18 -5.81
N HIS A 161 -12.82 29.45 -6.83
CA HIS A 161 -12.23 28.11 -6.69
C HIS A 161 -10.70 28.11 -6.79
N ASN A 162 -10.07 27.09 -6.19
CA ASN A 162 -8.62 26.96 -6.01
C ASN A 162 -7.81 27.16 -7.31
N LYS A 163 -6.71 27.92 -7.21
CA LYS A 163 -5.74 28.18 -8.30
C LYS A 163 -5.14 26.91 -8.95
N GLU A 164 -5.25 25.76 -8.30
CA GLU A 164 -4.67 24.49 -8.72
C GLU A 164 -5.27 23.95 -10.03
N LEU A 165 -6.55 24.20 -10.33
CA LEU A 165 -7.18 23.73 -11.57
C LEU A 165 -6.88 24.60 -12.80
N PHE A 166 -6.12 25.68 -12.64
CA PHE A 166 -5.68 26.51 -13.75
C PHE A 166 -4.42 25.96 -14.45
N ASP A 167 -3.68 25.08 -13.77
CA ASP A 167 -2.54 24.39 -14.37
C ASP A 167 -3.06 23.19 -15.18
N PRO A 168 -2.88 23.16 -16.51
CA PRO A 168 -3.32 22.05 -17.35
C PRO A 168 -2.75 20.69 -16.91
N ILE A 169 -1.53 20.66 -16.35
CA ILE A 169 -0.90 19.42 -15.89
C ILE A 169 -1.63 18.88 -14.65
N GLN A 170 -1.95 19.76 -13.70
CA GLN A 170 -2.73 19.39 -12.52
C GLN A 170 -4.16 18.99 -12.89
N TRP A 171 -4.77 19.68 -13.85
CA TRP A 171 -6.09 19.30 -14.38
C TRP A 171 -6.05 17.90 -14.98
N LEU A 172 -5.04 17.57 -15.80
CA LEU A 172 -4.88 16.24 -16.39
C LEU A 172 -4.65 15.15 -15.34
N SER A 173 -3.78 15.39 -14.35
CA SER A 173 -3.53 14.44 -13.26
C SER A 173 -4.79 14.18 -12.44
N MET A 174 -5.60 15.22 -12.23
CA MET A 174 -6.88 15.12 -11.55
C MET A 174 -7.90 14.36 -12.40
N ALA A 175 -7.98 14.64 -13.70
CA ALA A 175 -8.84 13.94 -14.64
C ALA A 175 -8.55 12.43 -14.65
N ASP A 176 -7.27 12.07 -14.70
CA ASP A 176 -6.81 10.69 -14.62
C ASP A 176 -7.25 10.02 -13.31
N THR A 177 -7.04 10.72 -12.18
CA THR A 177 -7.49 10.24 -10.86
C THR A 177 -9.01 10.01 -10.80
N VAL A 178 -9.81 10.95 -11.32
CA VAL A 178 -11.27 10.82 -11.35
C VAL A 178 -11.69 9.66 -12.25
N LEU A 179 -11.08 9.50 -13.44
CA LEU A 179 -11.36 8.36 -14.33
C LEU A 179 -11.02 7.03 -13.66
N ASP A 180 -9.89 6.96 -12.96
CA ASP A 180 -9.47 5.79 -12.21
C ASP A 180 -10.46 5.43 -11.10
N ILE A 181 -10.99 6.42 -10.42
CA ILE A 181 -12.00 6.26 -9.38
C ILE A 181 -13.32 5.76 -9.99
N LEU A 182 -13.75 6.33 -11.11
CA LEU A 182 -14.94 5.85 -11.84
C LEU A 182 -14.79 4.41 -12.32
N ARG A 183 -13.57 3.99 -12.71
CA ARG A 183 -13.27 2.60 -13.10
C ARG A 183 -13.23 1.65 -11.90
N LYS A 184 -12.61 2.05 -10.80
CA LYS A 184 -12.43 1.23 -9.59
C LYS A 184 -13.73 1.07 -8.79
N PHE A 185 -14.62 2.06 -8.84
CA PHE A 185 -15.86 2.07 -8.06
C PHE A 185 -17.10 2.19 -8.96
N PRO A 186 -17.45 1.13 -9.72
CA PRO A 186 -18.59 1.14 -10.63
C PRO A 186 -19.93 1.40 -9.93
N ASP A 187 -20.02 1.15 -8.61
CA ASP A 187 -21.18 1.45 -7.78
C ASP A 187 -21.61 2.93 -7.84
N MET A 188 -20.68 3.84 -8.21
CA MET A 188 -20.98 5.26 -8.39
C MET A 188 -21.85 5.54 -9.62
N THR A 189 -21.86 4.67 -10.63
CA THR A 189 -22.59 4.91 -11.88
C THR A 189 -23.49 3.77 -12.28
N TYR A 190 -23.47 2.66 -11.55
CA TYR A 190 -24.20 1.46 -11.93
C TYR A 190 -25.70 1.54 -11.70
N PHE A 191 -26.14 2.14 -10.58
CA PHE A 191 -27.56 2.19 -10.24
C PHE A 191 -28.35 3.06 -11.23
N ASN A 192 -29.63 2.74 -11.44
CA ASN A 192 -30.46 3.51 -12.37
C ASN A 192 -30.99 4.79 -11.70
N ASP A 193 -31.23 4.74 -10.40
CA ASP A 193 -31.64 5.90 -9.62
C ASP A 193 -31.16 5.84 -8.16
N ILE A 194 -31.39 6.94 -7.45
CA ILE A 194 -30.98 7.11 -6.06
C ILE A 194 -31.71 6.17 -5.10
N HIS A 195 -32.95 5.75 -5.42
CA HIS A 195 -33.71 4.84 -4.57
C HIS A 195 -33.11 3.44 -4.63
N GLU A 196 -32.73 2.98 -5.82
CA GLU A 196 -32.05 1.71 -6.02
C GLU A 196 -30.73 1.64 -5.23
N ARG A 197 -29.95 2.73 -5.26
CA ARG A 197 -28.73 2.84 -4.43
C ARG A 197 -29.04 2.81 -2.94
N LYS A 198 -29.97 3.63 -2.45
CA LYS A 198 -30.35 3.68 -1.02
C LYS A 198 -30.84 2.32 -0.53
N GLN A 199 -31.58 1.60 -1.36
CA GLN A 199 -32.00 0.23 -1.09
C GLN A 199 -30.81 -0.73 -1.01
N TYR A 200 -29.89 -0.67 -1.98
CA TYR A 200 -28.67 -1.48 -1.94
C TYR A 200 -27.84 -1.21 -0.67
N ASP A 201 -27.63 0.05 -0.31
CA ASP A 201 -26.87 0.45 0.88
C ASP A 201 -27.53 -0.07 2.17
N SER A 202 -28.86 0.05 2.29
CA SER A 202 -29.65 -0.50 3.41
C SER A 202 -29.47 -2.02 3.55
N ILE A 203 -29.59 -2.76 2.45
CA ILE A 203 -29.45 -4.22 2.46
C ILE A 203 -28.00 -4.62 2.73
N ARG A 204 -27.03 -3.85 2.25
CA ARG A 204 -25.60 -4.08 2.49
C ARG A 204 -25.24 -3.91 3.97
N GLU A 205 -25.77 -2.90 4.64
CA GLU A 205 -25.63 -2.75 6.09
C GLU A 205 -26.27 -3.92 6.84
N TRP A 206 -27.48 -4.33 6.43
CA TRP A 206 -28.11 -5.51 7.01
C TRP A 206 -27.26 -6.77 6.83
N ILE A 207 -26.66 -6.99 5.65
CA ILE A 207 -25.73 -8.10 5.41
C ILE A 207 -24.55 -8.04 6.39
N ARG A 208 -23.94 -6.86 6.58
CA ARG A 208 -22.81 -6.68 7.51
C ARG A 208 -23.21 -7.06 8.93
N ASP A 209 -24.40 -6.68 9.37
CA ASP A 209 -24.88 -7.00 10.71
C ASP A 209 -25.19 -8.48 10.88
N GLU A 210 -25.81 -9.13 9.89
CA GLU A 210 -26.05 -10.58 9.94
C GLU A 210 -24.76 -11.41 9.88
N LEU A 211 -23.76 -10.95 9.11
CA LEU A 211 -22.43 -11.57 9.14
C LEU A 211 -21.80 -11.47 10.52
N LYS A 212 -21.87 -10.31 11.20
CA LYS A 212 -21.35 -10.15 12.57
C LYS A 212 -22.08 -11.03 13.58
N LYS A 213 -23.41 -11.19 13.44
CA LYS A 213 -24.22 -12.06 14.31
C LYS A 213 -23.92 -13.54 14.09
N THR A 214 -23.66 -13.93 12.84
CA THR A 214 -23.45 -15.33 12.45
C THR A 214 -22.01 -15.78 12.74
N PHE A 215 -21.02 -14.99 12.27
CA PHE A 215 -19.60 -15.31 12.36
C PHE A 215 -18.97 -14.72 13.62
N THR A 216 -19.40 -15.23 14.77
CA THR A 216 -18.91 -14.79 16.08
C THR A 216 -17.53 -15.34 16.42
N GLY A 217 -16.84 -14.68 17.35
CA GLY A 217 -15.56 -15.18 17.89
C GLY A 217 -15.69 -16.55 18.57
N ASP A 218 -16.85 -16.86 19.16
CA ASP A 218 -17.10 -18.16 19.78
C ASP A 218 -17.28 -19.28 18.76
N LEU A 219 -17.96 -18.99 17.64
CA LEU A 219 -18.02 -19.92 16.51
C LEU A 219 -16.61 -20.19 15.98
N ARG A 220 -15.80 -19.15 15.78
CA ARG A 220 -14.40 -19.29 15.33
C ARG A 220 -13.61 -20.19 16.26
N LYS A 221 -13.65 -19.95 17.57
CA LYS A 221 -12.94 -20.76 18.57
C LYS A 221 -13.36 -22.23 18.54
N LYS A 222 -14.67 -22.51 18.43
CA LYS A 222 -15.20 -23.88 18.34
C LYS A 222 -14.71 -24.59 17.07
N LEU A 223 -14.70 -23.90 15.93
CA LEU A 223 -14.23 -24.46 14.66
C LEU A 223 -12.72 -24.71 14.69
N LEU A 224 -11.92 -23.76 15.17
CA LEU A 224 -10.48 -23.94 15.32
C LEU A 224 -10.13 -25.11 16.24
N ALA A 225 -10.78 -25.22 17.40
CA ALA A 225 -10.55 -26.33 18.33
C ALA A 225 -10.89 -27.71 17.75
N ARG A 226 -11.83 -27.77 16.79
CA ARG A 226 -12.14 -28.99 16.04
C ARG A 226 -11.12 -29.23 14.93
N ALA A 227 -10.79 -28.19 14.17
CA ALA A 227 -9.89 -28.23 13.02
C ALA A 227 -8.45 -28.65 13.42
N LEU A 228 -7.93 -28.15 14.54
CA LEU A 228 -6.57 -28.45 15.01
C LEU A 228 -6.34 -29.93 15.39
N LYS A 229 -7.38 -30.77 15.38
CA LYS A 229 -7.28 -32.22 15.62
C LYS A 229 -7.15 -33.03 14.32
N GLU A 230 -7.33 -32.40 13.17
CA GLU A 230 -7.37 -33.06 11.86
C GLU A 230 -6.10 -32.83 11.05
N ASP A 231 -5.96 -33.56 9.93
CA ASP A 231 -4.98 -33.27 8.90
C ASP A 231 -5.33 -31.99 8.10
N GLU A 232 -4.46 -31.54 7.19
CA GLU A 232 -4.73 -30.35 6.37
C GLU A 232 -6.04 -30.47 5.57
N ILE A 233 -6.30 -31.65 5.01
CA ILE A 233 -7.50 -31.95 4.21
C ILE A 233 -8.74 -31.87 5.09
N GLY A 234 -8.69 -32.44 6.29
CA GLY A 234 -9.74 -32.40 7.29
C GLY A 234 -10.04 -30.97 7.76
N ILE A 235 -9.02 -30.13 7.97
CA ILE A 235 -9.19 -28.70 8.27
C ILE A 235 -10.02 -28.02 7.16
N LYS A 236 -9.57 -28.14 5.91
CA LYS A 236 -10.27 -27.53 4.76
C LYS A 236 -11.71 -28.03 4.64
N SER A 237 -11.95 -29.33 4.87
CA SER A 237 -13.28 -29.94 4.85
C SER A 237 -14.20 -29.40 5.96
N ILE A 238 -13.70 -29.25 7.19
CA ILE A 238 -14.47 -28.69 8.31
C ILE A 238 -14.96 -27.27 7.98
N PHE A 239 -14.04 -26.39 7.54
CA PHE A 239 -14.41 -25.02 7.21
C PHE A 239 -15.35 -24.95 6.00
N THR A 240 -15.09 -25.73 4.94
CA THR A 240 -15.94 -25.76 3.75
C THR A 240 -17.37 -26.21 4.07
N ASN A 241 -17.54 -27.28 4.85
CA ASN A 241 -18.86 -27.78 5.20
C ASN A 241 -19.64 -26.80 6.09
N GLU A 242 -18.98 -26.22 7.10
CA GLU A 242 -19.65 -25.30 8.01
C GLU A 242 -20.01 -23.98 7.31
N PHE A 243 -19.10 -23.41 6.52
CA PHE A 243 -19.37 -22.20 5.76
C PHE A 243 -20.43 -22.42 4.68
N ALA A 244 -20.44 -23.58 3.99
CA ALA A 244 -21.50 -23.90 3.04
C ALA A 244 -22.89 -23.95 3.70
N ARG A 245 -22.98 -24.55 4.89
CA ARG A 245 -24.22 -24.60 5.69
C ARG A 245 -24.71 -23.21 6.09
N LEU A 246 -23.81 -22.37 6.61
CA LEU A 246 -24.13 -21.00 7.02
C LEU A 246 -24.45 -20.09 5.83
N LYS A 247 -23.72 -20.24 4.72
CA LYS A 247 -23.96 -19.54 3.44
C LYS A 247 -25.37 -19.80 2.93
N LEU A 248 -25.81 -21.06 2.92
CA LEU A 248 -27.18 -21.41 2.51
C LEU A 248 -28.24 -20.75 3.40
N SER A 249 -28.01 -20.74 4.73
CA SER A 249 -28.93 -20.10 5.68
C SER A 249 -29.03 -18.59 5.44
N LEU A 250 -27.90 -17.90 5.36
CA LEU A 250 -27.83 -16.46 5.12
C LEU A 250 -28.39 -16.07 3.74
N MET A 251 -28.17 -16.90 2.72
CA MET A 251 -28.77 -16.70 1.40
C MET A 251 -30.28 -16.75 1.41
N ASN A 252 -30.86 -17.69 2.17
CA ASN A 252 -32.31 -17.78 2.32
C ASN A 252 -32.89 -16.59 3.07
N GLU A 253 -32.19 -16.09 4.10
CA GLU A 253 -32.59 -14.88 4.83
C GLU A 253 -32.46 -13.62 3.96
N LEU A 254 -31.38 -13.50 3.19
CA LEU A 254 -31.17 -12.43 2.24
C LEU A 254 -32.28 -12.42 1.18
N GLU A 255 -32.68 -13.58 0.63
CA GLU A 255 -33.76 -13.65 -0.36
C GLU A 255 -35.10 -13.20 0.24
N LYS A 256 -35.38 -13.52 1.50
CA LYS A 256 -36.57 -13.01 2.22
C LYS A 256 -36.50 -11.49 2.37
N LYS A 257 -35.35 -10.95 2.79
CA LYS A 257 -35.12 -9.50 2.93
C LYS A 257 -35.30 -8.76 1.60
N LEU A 258 -34.68 -9.28 0.53
CA LEU A 258 -34.79 -8.75 -0.83
C LEU A 258 -36.23 -8.79 -1.38
N THR A 259 -37.01 -9.81 -1.01
CA THR A 259 -38.42 -9.92 -1.38
C THR A 259 -39.29 -8.93 -0.62
N ASN A 260 -39.06 -8.78 0.68
CA ASN A 260 -39.79 -7.82 1.52
C ASN A 260 -39.55 -6.37 1.08
N GLU A 261 -38.32 -6.03 0.70
CA GLU A 261 -37.98 -4.68 0.23
C GLU A 261 -38.34 -4.44 -1.25
N LYS A 262 -38.81 -5.46 -1.98
CA LYS A 262 -39.08 -5.39 -3.42
C LYS A 262 -37.84 -4.94 -4.22
N ALA A 263 -36.68 -5.49 -3.88
CA ALA A 263 -35.43 -5.15 -4.54
C ALA A 263 -35.45 -5.51 -6.04
N THR A 264 -34.87 -4.62 -6.85
CA THR A 264 -34.70 -4.82 -8.31
C THR A 264 -33.85 -6.07 -8.59
N LYS A 265 -33.91 -6.59 -9.82
CA LYS A 265 -33.09 -7.75 -10.22
C LYS A 265 -31.60 -7.47 -10.05
N ASP A 266 -31.17 -6.25 -10.35
CA ASP A 266 -29.78 -5.83 -10.27
C ASP A 266 -29.30 -5.70 -8.82
N VAL A 267 -30.07 -5.04 -7.95
CA VAL A 267 -29.79 -4.99 -6.51
C VAL A 267 -29.73 -6.40 -5.92
N ARG A 268 -30.70 -7.27 -6.26
CA ARG A 268 -30.72 -8.68 -5.82
C ARG A 268 -29.44 -9.41 -6.20
N LYS A 269 -29.04 -9.33 -7.47
CA LYS A 269 -27.81 -9.99 -7.96
C LYS A 269 -26.59 -9.49 -7.20
N ARG A 270 -26.44 -8.18 -7.04
CA ARG A 270 -25.29 -7.56 -6.36
C ARG A 270 -25.24 -7.87 -4.87
N CYS A 271 -26.36 -7.82 -4.15
CA CYS A 271 -26.39 -8.16 -2.73
C CYS A 271 -26.02 -9.63 -2.51
N LYS A 272 -26.46 -10.54 -3.40
CA LYS A 272 -26.06 -11.95 -3.36
C LYS A 272 -24.56 -12.12 -3.58
N THR A 273 -24.03 -11.56 -4.67
CA THR A 273 -22.59 -11.61 -4.96
C THR A 273 -21.77 -10.99 -3.83
N PHE A 274 -22.21 -9.87 -3.26
CA PHE A 274 -21.55 -9.25 -2.11
C PHE A 274 -21.52 -10.20 -0.92
N LEU A 275 -22.65 -10.81 -0.54
CA LEU A 275 -22.70 -11.78 0.55
C LEU A 275 -21.78 -12.99 0.30
N GLU A 276 -21.77 -13.54 -0.93
CA GLU A 276 -20.90 -14.66 -1.30
C GLU A 276 -19.43 -14.31 -1.12
N VAL A 277 -18.99 -13.19 -1.70
CA VAL A 277 -17.60 -12.74 -1.63
C VAL A 277 -17.16 -12.50 -0.17
N GLN A 278 -18.03 -11.93 0.67
CA GLN A 278 -17.72 -11.71 2.08
C GLN A 278 -17.58 -13.05 2.84
N ILE A 279 -18.49 -14.01 2.61
CA ILE A 279 -18.44 -15.32 3.27
C ILE A 279 -17.21 -16.11 2.79
N ASP A 280 -16.95 -16.13 1.49
CA ASP A 280 -15.82 -16.86 0.91
C ASP A 280 -14.48 -16.26 1.37
N SER A 281 -14.39 -14.93 1.48
CA SER A 281 -13.22 -14.25 2.06
C SER A 281 -13.00 -14.63 3.53
N LEU A 282 -14.07 -14.63 4.35
CA LEU A 282 -13.99 -15.07 5.74
C LEU A 282 -13.57 -16.54 5.86
N GLN A 283 -14.08 -17.40 4.98
CA GLN A 283 -13.73 -18.81 4.95
C GLN A 283 -12.23 -19.00 4.70
N CYS A 284 -11.67 -18.34 3.67
CA CYS A 284 -10.25 -18.40 3.36
C CYS A 284 -9.43 -17.94 4.57
N CYS A 285 -9.72 -16.74 5.09
CA CYS A 285 -8.98 -16.20 6.24
C CYS A 285 -9.00 -17.11 7.47
N TRP A 286 -10.15 -17.74 7.79
CA TRP A 286 -10.24 -18.64 8.95
C TRP A 286 -9.57 -19.98 8.71
N THR A 287 -9.61 -20.49 7.47
CA THR A 287 -8.94 -21.73 7.08
C THR A 287 -7.42 -21.54 7.14
N ASP A 288 -6.89 -20.46 6.56
CA ASP A 288 -5.46 -20.16 6.57
C ASP A 288 -4.94 -19.96 7.99
N SER A 289 -5.70 -19.24 8.82
CA SER A 289 -5.40 -19.09 10.25
C SER A 289 -5.33 -20.43 10.97
N ALA A 290 -6.21 -21.39 10.65
CA ALA A 290 -6.21 -22.71 11.27
C ALA A 290 -5.00 -23.57 10.84
N LEU A 291 -4.61 -23.45 9.57
CA LEU A 291 -3.42 -24.13 9.03
C LEU A 291 -2.14 -23.60 9.68
N MET A 292 -2.00 -22.27 9.77
CA MET A 292 -0.87 -21.64 10.46
C MET A 292 -0.79 -22.05 11.95
N ASP A 293 -1.93 -22.07 12.66
CA ASP A 293 -1.97 -22.50 14.06
C ASP A 293 -1.57 -23.98 14.21
N LYS A 294 -1.94 -24.82 13.24
CA LYS A 294 -1.55 -26.23 13.23
C LYS A 294 -0.06 -26.40 13.01
N GLU A 295 0.50 -25.76 11.97
CA GLU A 295 1.93 -25.80 11.68
C GLU A 295 2.76 -25.30 12.87
N SER A 296 2.32 -24.21 13.51
CA SER A 296 2.91 -23.67 14.73
C SER A 296 2.87 -24.68 15.89
N ASN A 297 1.77 -25.40 16.08
CA ASN A 297 1.67 -26.44 17.12
C ASN A 297 2.51 -27.68 16.81
N GLU A 298 2.63 -28.08 15.55
CA GLU A 298 3.51 -29.17 15.12
C GLU A 298 4.98 -28.80 15.31
N LEU A 299 5.36 -27.57 14.94
CA LEU A 299 6.70 -27.04 15.16
C LEU A 299 7.05 -26.99 16.65
N LYS A 300 6.13 -26.54 17.51
CA LYS A 300 6.32 -26.56 18.97
C LYS A 300 6.57 -27.98 19.50
N LYS A 301 5.77 -28.96 19.06
CA LYS A 301 5.97 -30.37 19.44
C LYS A 301 7.32 -30.92 18.97
N LEU A 302 7.76 -30.53 17.77
CA LEU A 302 9.08 -30.91 17.24
C LEU A 302 10.21 -30.29 18.07
N ILE A 303 10.10 -29.01 18.42
CA ILE A 303 11.04 -28.32 19.31
C ILE A 303 11.09 -29.01 20.68
N GLU A 304 9.94 -29.22 21.32
CA GLU A 304 9.85 -29.91 22.62
C GLU A 304 10.43 -31.34 22.54
N THR A 305 10.18 -32.07 21.46
CA THR A 305 10.74 -33.41 21.25
C THR A 305 12.26 -33.34 21.06
N GLY A 306 12.75 -32.38 20.28
CA GLY A 306 14.17 -32.15 20.04
C GLY A 306 14.91 -31.74 21.32
N GLU A 307 14.34 -30.84 22.11
CA GLU A 307 14.85 -30.44 23.42
C GLU A 307 14.92 -31.63 24.39
N ASN A 308 13.85 -32.44 24.44
CA ASN A 308 13.83 -33.64 25.27
C ASN A 308 14.86 -34.68 24.84
N GLN A 309 15.05 -34.88 23.53
CA GLN A 309 16.07 -35.78 22.99
C GLN A 309 17.48 -35.26 23.29
N LEU A 310 17.75 -33.98 23.07
CA LEU A 310 19.04 -33.35 23.37
C LEU A 310 19.37 -33.47 24.86
N ASN A 311 18.42 -33.14 25.73
CA ASN A 311 18.58 -33.26 27.18
C ASN A 311 18.84 -34.70 27.62
N LYS A 312 18.19 -35.67 26.97
CA LYS A 312 18.46 -37.10 27.20
C LYS A 312 19.87 -37.47 26.75
N THR A 313 20.28 -37.11 25.53
CA THR A 313 21.63 -37.39 25.01
C THR A 313 22.72 -36.76 25.87
N ILE A 314 22.54 -35.52 26.32
CA ILE A 314 23.45 -34.84 27.24
C ILE A 314 23.57 -35.65 28.54
N ARG A 315 22.43 -36.06 29.13
CA ARG A 315 22.41 -36.88 30.36
C ARG A 315 23.12 -38.23 30.16
N ASP A 316 22.77 -38.96 29.11
CA ASP A 316 23.34 -40.27 28.79
C ASP A 316 24.86 -40.16 28.54
N THR A 317 25.31 -39.09 27.88
CA THR A 317 26.74 -38.83 27.63
C THR A 317 27.49 -38.51 28.92
N ILE A 318 26.91 -37.66 29.79
CA ILE A 318 27.49 -37.34 31.09
C ILE A 318 27.60 -38.61 31.95
N GLU A 319 26.56 -39.44 31.99
CA GLU A 319 26.57 -40.72 32.72
C GLU A 319 27.62 -41.69 32.16
N ALA A 320 27.72 -41.81 30.83
CA ALA A 320 28.72 -42.68 30.19
C ALA A 320 30.17 -42.21 30.44
N VAL A 321 30.43 -40.91 30.39
CA VAL A 321 31.77 -40.34 30.65
C VAL A 321 32.13 -40.45 32.13
N LEU A 322 31.22 -40.08 33.04
CA LEU A 322 31.47 -40.15 34.48
C LEU A 322 31.55 -41.59 34.99
N GLY A 323 30.74 -42.51 34.45
CA GLY A 323 30.79 -43.94 34.75
C GLY A 323 32.12 -44.56 34.34
N ASN A 324 32.53 -44.38 33.07
CA ASN A 324 33.80 -44.89 32.57
C ASN A 324 35.03 -44.30 33.26
N GLN A 325 34.98 -43.04 33.71
CA GLN A 325 36.09 -42.45 34.47
C GLN A 325 36.13 -42.94 35.92
N CYS A 326 34.98 -43.19 36.57
CA CYS A 326 34.96 -43.80 37.90
C CYS A 326 35.51 -45.23 37.87
N ASP A 327 35.13 -46.03 36.88
CA ASP A 327 35.58 -47.42 36.75
C ASP A 327 37.08 -47.50 36.42
N LYS A 328 37.60 -46.60 35.56
CA LYS A 328 39.04 -46.50 35.29
C LYS A 328 39.84 -46.01 36.50
N LEU A 329 39.32 -45.09 37.31
CA LEU A 329 39.98 -44.62 38.54
C LEU A 329 40.02 -45.71 39.62
N GLN A 330 38.96 -46.51 39.77
CA GLN A 330 38.93 -47.65 40.68
C GLN A 330 39.87 -48.79 40.24
N GLN A 331 40.10 -48.97 38.94
CA GLN A 331 41.07 -49.94 38.42
C GLN A 331 42.53 -49.49 38.55
N LEU A 332 42.81 -48.18 38.47
CA LEU A 332 44.18 -47.65 38.53
C LEU A 332 44.68 -47.41 39.97
N VAL A 333 43.79 -47.22 40.95
CA VAL A 333 44.17 -47.00 42.35
C VAL A 333 43.15 -47.66 43.30
N PRO A 334 43.39 -48.90 43.78
CA PRO A 334 42.41 -49.66 44.58
C PRO A 334 42.04 -49.07 45.94
N ASN A 335 42.77 -48.04 46.41
CA ASN A 335 42.63 -47.45 47.75
C ASN A 335 42.28 -45.95 47.72
N VAL A 336 41.59 -45.47 46.68
CA VAL A 336 41.07 -44.09 46.71
C VAL A 336 39.89 -44.03 47.68
N ASP A 337 40.05 -43.19 48.71
CA ASP A 337 39.05 -42.92 49.74
C ASP A 337 37.69 -42.57 49.09
N GLN A 338 36.64 -43.31 49.48
CA GLN A 338 35.27 -43.14 48.97
C GLN A 338 34.78 -41.68 49.14
N GLN A 339 35.29 -40.97 50.14
CA GLN A 339 34.95 -39.58 50.40
C GLN A 339 35.51 -38.62 49.34
N PHE A 340 36.74 -38.84 48.87
CA PHE A 340 37.36 -38.08 47.78
C PHE A 340 36.63 -38.29 46.45
N LEU A 341 36.18 -39.52 46.16
CA LEU A 341 35.37 -39.83 44.98
C LEU A 341 33.98 -39.17 45.03
N ASN A 342 33.37 -39.06 46.21
CA ASN A 342 32.08 -38.39 46.39
C ASN A 342 32.21 -36.86 46.26
N ASP A 343 33.31 -36.28 46.74
CA ASP A 343 33.61 -34.86 46.59
C ASP A 343 33.90 -34.49 45.12
N LEU A 344 34.66 -35.32 44.40
CA LEU A 344 34.89 -35.16 42.96
C LEU A 344 33.61 -35.31 42.13
N LYS A 345 32.70 -36.23 42.50
CA LYS A 345 31.37 -36.33 41.89
C LYS A 345 30.52 -35.10 42.17
N GLY A 346 30.58 -34.54 43.38
CA GLY A 346 29.89 -33.30 43.75
C GLY A 346 30.42 -32.08 42.98
N GLU A 347 31.74 -31.92 42.89
CA GLU A 347 32.42 -30.82 42.21
C GLU A 347 32.19 -30.88 40.69
N ASN A 348 32.30 -32.07 40.08
CA ASN A 348 32.04 -32.25 38.65
C ASN A 348 30.55 -32.10 38.31
N ARG A 349 29.63 -32.54 39.18
CA ARG A 349 28.19 -32.31 38.98
C ARG A 349 27.84 -30.82 39.03
N ARG A 350 28.46 -30.05 39.94
CA ARG A 350 28.33 -28.58 40.00
C ARG A 350 28.93 -27.89 38.78
N ARG A 351 30.11 -28.33 38.31
CA ARG A 351 30.75 -27.79 37.09
C ARG A 351 29.95 -28.10 35.83
N VAL A 352 29.41 -29.31 35.70
CA VAL A 352 28.59 -29.70 34.56
C VAL A 352 27.22 -29.01 34.58
N GLN A 353 26.60 -28.82 35.76
CA GLN A 353 25.42 -27.95 35.88
C GLN A 353 25.75 -26.50 35.53
N ALA A 354 26.88 -25.95 35.97
CA ALA A 354 27.31 -24.60 35.61
C ALA A 354 27.61 -24.45 34.10
N ILE A 355 28.12 -25.49 33.44
CA ILE A 355 28.34 -25.49 31.98
C ILE A 355 27.01 -25.60 31.22
N ALA A 356 26.10 -26.47 31.64
CA ALA A 356 24.77 -26.59 31.04
C ALA A 356 23.93 -25.32 31.23
N GLN A 357 24.05 -24.67 32.40
CA GLN A 357 23.37 -23.42 32.72
C GLN A 357 24.03 -22.24 31.97
N ASN A 358 25.35 -22.22 31.82
CA ASN A 358 26.03 -21.27 30.92
C ASN A 358 25.67 -21.51 29.44
N ALA A 359 25.47 -22.75 28.99
CA ALA A 359 25.04 -23.03 27.61
C ALA A 359 23.59 -22.58 27.37
N GLY A 360 22.70 -22.78 28.34
CA GLY A 360 21.35 -22.20 28.34
C GLY A 360 21.37 -20.67 28.35
N ASP A 361 22.19 -20.05 29.22
CA ASP A 361 22.36 -18.59 29.28
C ASP A 361 23.00 -18.02 28.01
N ILE A 362 23.87 -18.78 27.32
CA ILE A 362 24.45 -18.40 26.02
C ILE A 362 23.39 -18.51 24.93
N PHE A 363 22.57 -19.55 24.93
CA PHE A 363 21.46 -19.72 23.99
C PHE A 363 20.42 -18.60 24.17
N ASP A 364 20.01 -18.32 25.41
CA ASP A 364 19.12 -17.21 25.75
C ASP A 364 19.75 -15.85 25.46
N LYS A 365 21.07 -15.67 25.64
CA LYS A 365 21.77 -14.45 25.21
C LYS A 365 21.85 -14.34 23.70
N ILE A 366 22.00 -15.42 22.95
CA ILE A 366 22.01 -15.38 21.48
C ILE A 366 20.59 -15.07 20.98
N TRP A 367 19.58 -15.74 21.51
CA TRP A 367 18.17 -15.53 21.16
C TRP A 367 17.70 -14.11 21.53
N ASN A 368 17.95 -13.66 22.77
CA ASN A 368 17.55 -12.34 23.24
C ASN A 368 18.44 -11.20 22.74
N ASN A 369 19.62 -11.43 22.16
CA ASN A 369 20.41 -10.39 21.49
C ASN A 369 20.22 -10.36 19.96
N ALA A 370 19.94 -11.50 19.32
CA ALA A 370 19.69 -11.57 17.88
C ALA A 370 18.28 -11.07 17.52
N TYR A 371 17.27 -11.41 18.34
CA TYR A 371 15.88 -11.06 18.06
C TYR A 371 15.59 -9.54 18.14
N PRO A 372 16.11 -8.78 19.13
CA PRO A 372 15.99 -7.32 19.13
C PRO A 372 16.86 -6.65 18.08
N ARG A 373 18.01 -7.21 17.66
CA ARG A 373 18.86 -6.60 16.62
C ARG A 373 18.31 -6.78 15.21
N LEU A 374 17.53 -7.83 14.97
CA LEU A 374 16.72 -8.00 13.75
C LEU A 374 15.52 -7.04 13.69
N THR A 375 15.15 -6.40 14.81
CA THR A 375 14.01 -5.48 14.90
C THR A 375 14.38 -4.03 15.28
N ALA A 376 15.62 -3.76 15.73
CA ALA A 376 16.06 -2.46 16.27
C ALA A 376 16.97 -1.65 15.32
N GLY A 377 17.09 -2.02 14.05
CA GLY A 377 17.72 -1.20 12.99
C GLY A 377 16.89 0.00 12.55
N PHE A 378 16.29 0.73 13.51
CA PHE A 378 15.54 1.96 13.30
C PHE A 378 16.16 3.03 14.18
N ASN A 379 17.27 3.63 13.76
CA ASN A 379 17.60 5.00 14.13
C ASN A 379 18.71 5.58 13.25
N HIS A 380 18.52 6.88 12.99
CA HIS A 380 19.21 7.75 12.06
C HIS A 380 20.71 7.94 12.31
N ASP A 381 21.38 8.33 11.21
CA ASP A 381 22.65 9.05 11.12
C ASP A 381 23.95 8.24 11.18
N THR A 382 24.32 7.64 10.05
CA THR A 382 25.71 7.68 9.58
C THR A 382 25.75 7.70 8.05
N GLN A 383 26.39 8.73 7.50
CA GLN A 383 26.70 8.84 6.07
C GLN A 383 27.54 7.65 5.61
N CYS A 384 27.07 6.93 4.60
CA CYS A 384 27.79 5.79 4.03
C CYS A 384 28.53 6.23 2.77
N THR A 385 29.86 6.27 2.86
CA THR A 385 30.76 6.30 1.72
C THR A 385 30.79 4.94 1.04
N THR A 386 31.03 4.95 -0.27
CA THR A 386 30.90 3.87 -1.27
C THR A 386 31.85 2.67 -1.12
N ASP A 387 32.07 2.11 0.07
CA ASP A 387 32.87 0.90 0.23
C ASP A 387 32.36 -0.03 1.35
N ARG A 388 31.91 -1.22 0.91
CA ARG A 388 32.03 -2.55 1.53
C ARG A 388 31.02 -3.03 2.58
N TRP A 389 30.68 -4.31 2.36
CA TRP A 389 30.21 -5.29 3.33
C TRP A 389 30.94 -5.11 4.66
N SER A 390 30.20 -4.99 5.76
CA SER A 390 30.79 -4.93 7.11
C SER A 390 31.76 -6.11 7.31
N PRO A 391 33.06 -5.85 7.55
CA PRO A 391 34.05 -6.89 7.85
C PRO A 391 33.67 -7.76 9.05
N ASP A 392 32.83 -7.24 9.95
CA ASP A 392 32.52 -7.84 11.23
C ASP A 392 31.67 -9.11 11.11
N PHE A 393 30.74 -9.17 10.15
CA PHE A 393 29.92 -10.37 9.95
C PHE A 393 30.74 -11.53 9.37
N HIS A 394 31.63 -11.23 8.42
CA HIS A 394 32.53 -12.21 7.82
C HIS A 394 33.60 -12.68 8.82
N LEU A 395 34.12 -11.79 9.67
CA LEU A 395 35.03 -12.12 10.78
C LEU A 395 34.33 -12.92 11.90
N HIS A 396 33.05 -12.64 12.16
CA HIS A 396 32.25 -13.37 13.15
C HIS A 396 31.94 -14.79 12.68
N LEU A 397 31.52 -14.98 11.42
CA LEU A 397 31.39 -16.29 10.79
C LEU A 397 32.71 -17.07 10.78
N LYS A 398 33.81 -16.39 10.45
CA LYS A 398 35.16 -16.98 10.47
C LYS A 398 35.57 -17.40 11.89
N ARG A 399 35.20 -16.63 12.93
CA ARG A 399 35.41 -17.03 14.33
C ARG A 399 34.53 -18.20 14.74
N CYS A 400 33.25 -18.21 14.40
CA CYS A 400 32.37 -19.33 14.71
C CYS A 400 32.81 -20.64 14.04
N ILE A 401 33.39 -20.56 12.84
CA ILE A 401 33.96 -21.72 12.14
C ILE A 401 35.28 -22.18 12.77
N VAL A 402 36.12 -21.26 13.25
CA VAL A 402 37.39 -21.57 13.94
C VAL A 402 37.17 -22.05 15.38
N GLU A 403 36.16 -21.53 16.08
CA GLU A 403 35.80 -21.88 17.46
C GLU A 403 35.02 -23.20 17.55
N CYS A 404 34.41 -23.65 16.45
CA CYS A 404 33.84 -24.99 16.32
C CYS A 404 34.91 -26.08 16.12
N ASP A 405 36.19 -25.73 16.00
CA ASP A 405 37.28 -26.71 15.91
C ASP A 405 38.07 -26.81 17.23
N LEU A 406 38.33 -28.06 17.57
CA LEU A 406 38.83 -28.55 18.84
C LEU A 406 40.26 -28.09 19.09
N THR A 407 40.52 -27.66 20.32
CA THR A 407 41.85 -27.46 20.90
C THR A 407 42.63 -28.77 21.11
N SER A 408 42.68 -29.67 20.11
CA SER A 408 43.54 -30.85 20.18
C SER A 408 44.53 -30.85 19.03
N GLU A 409 45.80 -30.60 19.36
CA GLU A 409 46.97 -30.65 18.46
C GLU A 409 47.20 -32.03 17.79
N HIS A 410 46.34 -33.02 18.03
CA HIS A 410 46.45 -34.36 17.47
C HIS A 410 45.85 -34.53 16.06
N PHE A 411 45.10 -33.56 15.53
CA PHE A 411 44.42 -33.70 14.23
C PHE A 411 45.21 -33.22 13.01
N LEU A 412 46.39 -32.61 13.20
CA LEU A 412 47.14 -31.92 12.14
C LEU A 412 48.14 -32.79 11.35
N SER A 413 48.19 -34.11 11.55
CA SER A 413 49.19 -34.97 10.88
C SER A 413 48.69 -35.73 9.64
N SER A 414 47.39 -35.73 9.33
CA SER A 414 46.89 -36.41 8.12
C SER A 414 46.70 -35.42 6.96
N THR A 415 47.61 -35.46 5.99
CA THR A 415 47.61 -34.67 4.75
C THR A 415 46.35 -34.80 3.88
N GLY A 416 45.46 -35.76 4.18
CA GLY A 416 44.18 -35.95 3.50
C GLY A 416 43.10 -34.95 3.95
N THR A 417 42.91 -34.74 5.25
CA THR A 417 41.82 -33.92 5.80
C THR A 417 41.98 -32.43 5.51
N CYS A 418 43.21 -31.90 5.55
CA CYS A 418 43.46 -30.51 5.15
C CYS A 418 43.14 -30.28 3.66
N ARG A 419 43.41 -31.26 2.79
CA ARG A 419 43.12 -31.15 1.35
C ARG A 419 41.62 -31.16 1.09
N THR A 420 40.88 -32.03 1.78
CA THR A 420 39.41 -32.06 1.73
C THR A 420 38.80 -30.77 2.28
N PHE A 421 39.33 -30.21 3.37
CA PHE A 421 38.86 -28.92 3.91
C PHE A 421 39.11 -27.75 2.96
N TRP A 422 40.29 -27.69 2.32
CA TRP A 422 40.59 -26.70 1.30
C TRP A 422 39.69 -26.83 0.07
N ASN A 423 39.33 -28.06 -0.33
CA ASN A 423 38.39 -28.29 -1.41
C ASN A 423 36.96 -27.88 -1.03
N ILE A 424 36.47 -28.20 0.17
CA ILE A 424 35.14 -27.78 0.65
C ILE A 424 35.05 -26.25 0.74
N LYS A 425 36.08 -25.61 1.29
CA LYS A 425 36.16 -24.15 1.32
C LYS A 425 36.17 -23.55 -0.09
N LYS A 426 36.96 -24.12 -1.01
CA LYS A 426 36.99 -23.70 -2.42
C LYS A 426 35.62 -23.85 -3.08
N SER A 427 34.92 -24.96 -2.86
CA SER A 427 33.57 -25.20 -3.36
C SER A 427 32.54 -24.23 -2.79
N PHE A 428 32.75 -23.74 -1.56
CA PHE A 428 31.91 -22.70 -0.95
C PHE A 428 32.23 -21.30 -1.48
N ASP A 429 33.51 -20.97 -1.68
CA ASP A 429 33.94 -19.71 -2.28
C ASP A 429 33.45 -19.62 -3.75
N GLU A 430 33.54 -20.72 -4.51
CA GLU A 430 32.99 -20.83 -5.88
C GLU A 430 31.47 -20.69 -5.92
N LEU A 431 30.76 -21.29 -4.96
CA LEU A 431 29.30 -21.12 -4.81
C LEU A 431 28.94 -19.64 -4.62
N LEU A 432 29.67 -18.92 -3.77
CA LEU A 432 29.41 -17.50 -3.51
C LEU A 432 29.66 -16.64 -4.75
N ASP A 433 30.69 -16.94 -5.52
CA ASP A 433 31.01 -16.20 -6.74
C ASP A 433 30.04 -16.50 -7.88
N ASP A 434 29.57 -17.75 -8.03
CA ASP A 434 28.54 -18.13 -9.00
C ASP A 434 27.19 -17.49 -8.68
N ILE A 435 26.81 -17.44 -7.40
CA ILE A 435 25.61 -16.72 -6.92
C ILE A 435 25.71 -15.23 -7.29
N ARG A 436 26.86 -14.60 -7.04
CA ARG A 436 27.10 -13.19 -7.39
C ARG A 436 27.05 -12.93 -8.89
N GLY A 437 27.65 -13.81 -9.69
CA GLY A 437 27.65 -13.68 -11.15
C GLY A 437 26.25 -13.76 -11.74
N LYS A 438 25.41 -14.66 -11.25
CA LYS A 438 24.01 -14.82 -11.68
C LYS A 438 23.14 -13.62 -11.34
N ILE A 439 23.37 -13.04 -10.18
CA ILE A 439 22.68 -11.83 -9.70
C ILE A 439 23.02 -10.59 -10.54
N ILE A 440 24.28 -10.43 -10.95
CA ILE A 440 24.72 -9.26 -11.74
C ILE A 440 24.16 -9.29 -13.18
N LEU A 441 23.90 -10.48 -13.71
CA LEU A 441 23.44 -10.67 -15.09
C LEU A 441 21.92 -10.50 -15.28
N SER A 442 21.12 -10.49 -14.21
CA SER A 442 19.65 -10.39 -14.26
C SER A 442 19.11 -8.96 -14.12
N GLY A 443 19.97 -7.94 -14.21
CA GLY A 443 19.61 -6.52 -14.09
C GLY A 443 18.68 -6.02 -15.19
N ASP A 444 17.38 -6.26 -15.02
CA ASP A 444 16.31 -5.54 -15.72
C ASP A 444 15.51 -4.73 -14.67
N ASP A 445 15.45 -3.42 -14.86
CA ASP A 445 15.14 -2.37 -13.86
C ASP A 445 13.70 -2.41 -13.27
N SER A 446 12.91 -3.46 -13.49
CA SER A 446 11.46 -3.41 -13.33
C SER A 446 10.81 -4.47 -12.44
N ARG A 447 11.55 -5.38 -11.79
CA ARG A 447 10.91 -6.39 -10.91
C ARG A 447 11.45 -6.44 -9.49
N VAL A 448 10.50 -6.27 -8.57
CA VAL A 448 10.61 -6.58 -7.14
C VAL A 448 10.49 -8.11 -7.01
N VAL A 449 11.63 -8.77 -6.85
CA VAL A 449 11.81 -10.24 -6.69
C VAL A 449 11.52 -11.05 -7.95
N ASP A 450 12.60 -11.39 -8.67
CA ASP A 450 12.56 -12.40 -9.73
C ASP A 450 12.58 -13.81 -9.14
N ILE A 451 11.44 -14.50 -9.19
CA ILE A 451 11.28 -15.87 -8.70
C ILE A 451 12.16 -16.85 -9.51
N GLU A 452 12.43 -16.55 -10.79
CA GLU A 452 13.27 -17.38 -11.65
C GLU A 452 14.72 -17.32 -11.16
N LEU A 453 15.20 -16.15 -10.75
CA LEU A 453 16.52 -15.98 -10.13
C LEU A 453 16.65 -16.76 -8.81
N VAL A 454 15.61 -16.76 -7.96
CA VAL A 454 15.61 -17.57 -6.72
C VAL A 454 15.72 -19.06 -7.05
N GLN A 455 14.97 -19.53 -8.04
CA GLN A 455 15.01 -20.94 -8.47
C GLN A 455 16.38 -21.31 -9.05
N GLU A 456 16.99 -20.44 -9.86
CA GLU A 456 18.35 -20.64 -10.36
C GLU A 456 19.36 -20.75 -9.21
N LEU A 457 19.28 -19.85 -8.23
CA LEU A 457 20.20 -19.81 -7.08
C LEU A 457 20.04 -21.04 -6.18
N VAL A 458 18.81 -21.52 -5.96
CA VAL A 458 18.56 -22.80 -5.29
C VAL A 458 19.20 -23.96 -6.06
N GLY A 459 19.09 -23.95 -7.40
CA GLY A 459 19.76 -24.94 -8.26
C GLY A 459 21.28 -24.94 -8.12
N VAL A 460 21.91 -23.77 -8.03
CA VAL A 460 23.36 -23.64 -7.79
C VAL A 460 23.73 -24.20 -6.42
N VAL A 461 23.00 -23.84 -5.37
CA VAL A 461 23.24 -24.35 -4.01
C VAL A 461 23.16 -25.87 -3.94
N LEU A 462 22.13 -26.47 -4.55
CA LEU A 462 21.98 -27.92 -4.62
C LEU A 462 23.13 -28.57 -5.40
N THR A 463 23.56 -27.98 -6.52
CA THR A 463 24.69 -28.48 -7.31
C THR A 463 26.00 -28.50 -6.51
N HIS A 464 26.23 -27.50 -5.66
CA HIS A 464 27.43 -27.46 -4.80
C HIS A 464 27.33 -28.43 -3.62
N ILE A 465 26.13 -28.64 -3.08
CA ILE A 465 25.88 -29.69 -2.09
C ILE A 465 26.21 -31.07 -2.69
N ASP A 466 25.73 -31.37 -3.89
CA ASP A 466 25.99 -32.64 -4.58
C ASP A 466 27.49 -32.83 -4.86
N LYS A 467 28.20 -31.76 -5.22
CA LYS A 467 29.67 -31.80 -5.38
C LYS A 467 30.36 -32.15 -4.05
N ILE A 468 29.97 -31.51 -2.95
CA ILE A 468 30.53 -31.80 -1.62
C ILE A 468 30.27 -33.25 -1.23
N ASP A 469 29.05 -33.76 -1.43
CA ASP A 469 28.73 -35.16 -1.15
C ASP A 469 29.53 -36.12 -2.03
N SER A 470 29.72 -35.81 -3.33
CA SER A 470 30.52 -36.64 -4.23
C SER A 470 32.01 -36.69 -3.84
N GLU A 471 32.57 -35.59 -3.31
CA GLU A 471 33.94 -35.59 -2.79
C GLU A 471 34.06 -36.39 -1.49
N LEU A 472 33.05 -36.32 -0.62
CA LEU A 472 33.00 -37.10 0.63
C LEU A 472 32.82 -38.61 0.37
N GLU A 473 32.09 -38.97 -0.68
CA GLU A 473 31.83 -40.36 -1.06
C GLU A 473 33.13 -41.13 -1.37
N THR A 474 34.16 -40.45 -1.90
CA THR A 474 35.49 -41.05 -2.13
C THR A 474 36.15 -41.59 -0.85
N PHE A 475 35.67 -41.17 0.32
CA PHE A 475 36.10 -41.61 1.64
C PHE A 475 35.06 -42.48 2.37
N ASN A 476 34.01 -42.93 1.68
CA ASN A 476 32.81 -43.57 2.28
C ASN A 476 32.12 -42.70 3.34
N LEU A 477 32.15 -41.38 3.16
CA LEU A 477 31.46 -40.42 4.02
C LEU A 477 30.32 -39.75 3.24
N SER A 478 29.34 -39.21 3.98
CA SER A 478 28.32 -38.33 3.43
C SER A 478 28.14 -37.12 4.35
N ALA A 479 27.71 -35.99 3.79
CA ALA A 479 27.38 -34.83 4.61
C ALA A 479 26.22 -35.19 5.55
N SER A 480 26.38 -34.86 6.83
CA SER A 480 25.29 -35.05 7.78
C SER A 480 24.10 -34.17 7.38
N LYS A 481 22.87 -34.63 7.63
CA LYS A 481 21.65 -33.83 7.41
C LYS A 481 21.70 -32.46 8.10
N HIS A 482 22.41 -32.37 9.24
CA HIS A 482 22.60 -31.13 9.98
C HIS A 482 23.54 -30.16 9.26
N TYR A 483 24.62 -30.66 8.64
CA TYR A 483 25.55 -29.86 7.86
C TYR A 483 24.90 -29.36 6.57
N LEU A 484 24.14 -30.21 5.88
CA LEU A 484 23.34 -29.82 4.71
C LEU A 484 22.27 -28.78 5.05
N GLY A 485 21.59 -28.97 6.20
CA GLY A 485 20.66 -27.98 6.74
C GLY A 485 21.33 -26.64 7.01
N ALA A 486 22.53 -26.64 7.61
CA ALA A 486 23.29 -25.43 7.88
C ALA A 486 23.69 -24.70 6.58
N ILE A 487 24.19 -25.41 5.57
CA ILE A 487 24.51 -24.82 4.26
C ILE A 487 23.26 -24.19 3.63
N HIS A 488 22.14 -24.91 3.63
CA HIS A 488 20.88 -24.40 3.10
C HIS A 488 20.42 -23.13 3.85
N THR A 489 20.47 -23.14 5.18
CA THR A 489 20.13 -21.97 6.00
C THR A 489 21.05 -20.78 5.70
N TYR A 490 22.36 -20.99 5.57
CA TYR A 490 23.30 -19.92 5.21
C TYR A 490 23.03 -19.35 3.81
N SER A 491 22.74 -20.20 2.84
CA SER A 491 22.36 -19.75 1.49
C SER A 491 21.08 -18.91 1.50
N VAL A 492 20.05 -19.33 2.24
CA VAL A 492 18.81 -18.57 2.39
C VAL A 492 19.06 -17.22 3.07
N LEU A 493 19.90 -17.18 4.11
CA LEU A 493 20.25 -15.93 4.80
C LEU A 493 21.01 -14.94 3.89
N ILE A 494 21.94 -15.45 3.07
CA ILE A 494 22.68 -14.63 2.10
C ILE A 494 21.73 -14.07 1.02
N LEU A 495 20.84 -14.90 0.48
CA LEU A 495 19.82 -14.47 -0.49
C LEU A 495 18.87 -13.44 0.11
N THR A 496 18.38 -13.69 1.33
CA THR A 496 17.49 -12.76 2.04
C THR A 496 18.16 -11.40 2.23
N LYS A 497 19.43 -11.41 2.66
CA LYS A 497 20.20 -10.18 2.83
C LYS A 497 20.42 -9.45 1.51
N PHE A 498 20.74 -10.17 0.44
CA PHE A 498 20.92 -9.59 -0.89
C PHE A 498 19.65 -8.88 -1.38
N TYR A 499 18.49 -9.55 -1.34
CA TYR A 499 17.22 -8.94 -1.76
C TYR A 499 16.84 -7.74 -0.89
N TYR A 500 17.11 -7.80 0.41
CA TYR A 500 16.88 -6.68 1.31
C TYR A 500 17.74 -5.47 0.90
N ASP A 501 19.03 -5.67 0.66
CA ASP A 501 19.96 -4.61 0.27
C ASP A 501 19.56 -3.99 -1.09
N GLU A 502 19.09 -4.79 -2.07
CA GLU A 502 18.56 -4.31 -3.36
C GLU A 502 17.26 -3.50 -3.23
N GLN A 503 16.29 -4.00 -2.46
CA GLN A 503 15.04 -3.28 -2.22
C GLN A 503 15.31 -1.95 -1.51
N TRP A 504 16.25 -1.95 -0.57
CA TRP A 504 16.69 -0.74 0.11
C TRP A 504 17.32 0.26 -0.86
N HIS A 505 18.20 -0.21 -1.76
CA HIS A 505 18.81 0.65 -2.78
C HIS A 505 17.77 1.28 -3.72
N SER A 506 16.80 0.48 -4.19
CA SER A 506 15.68 0.98 -5.00
C SER A 506 14.87 2.03 -4.26
N PHE A 507 14.60 1.82 -2.97
CA PHE A 507 13.92 2.78 -2.12
C PHE A 507 14.71 4.09 -1.95
N GLU A 508 16.03 4.02 -1.73
CA GLU A 508 16.89 5.20 -1.65
C GLU A 508 16.92 6.01 -2.95
N GLN A 509 16.98 5.36 -4.11
CA GLN A 509 16.89 6.04 -5.41
C GLN A 509 15.54 6.75 -5.58
N LEU A 510 14.45 6.11 -5.16
CA LEU A 510 13.12 6.72 -5.21
C LEU A 510 13.03 7.93 -4.26
N LEU A 511 13.63 7.82 -3.07
CA LEU A 511 13.71 8.92 -2.11
C LEU A 511 14.54 10.09 -2.65
N GLN A 512 15.66 9.83 -3.33
CA GLN A 512 16.46 10.85 -4.00
C GLN A 512 15.67 11.57 -5.10
N LYS A 513 14.91 10.84 -5.92
CA LYS A 513 14.01 11.45 -6.94
C LYS A 513 12.95 12.35 -6.31
N VAL A 514 12.37 11.94 -5.19
CA VAL A 514 11.41 12.76 -4.43
C VAL A 514 12.07 14.02 -3.87
N GLN A 515 13.27 13.90 -3.32
CA GLN A 515 14.02 15.03 -2.77
C GLN A 515 14.45 16.02 -3.87
N GLN A 516 14.91 15.52 -5.02
CA GLN A 516 15.20 16.36 -6.19
C GLN A 516 13.95 17.13 -6.64
N LYS A 517 12.80 16.45 -6.74
CA LYS A 517 11.54 17.09 -7.13
C LYS A 517 11.09 18.16 -6.13
N LYS A 518 11.32 17.94 -4.83
CA LYS A 518 11.10 18.96 -3.79
C LYS A 518 12.00 20.17 -3.98
N ASP A 519 13.28 19.97 -4.30
CA ASP A 519 14.23 21.04 -4.52
C ASP A 519 13.94 21.81 -5.82
N ASP A 520 13.50 21.12 -6.88
CA ASP A 520 13.02 21.72 -8.13
C ASP A 520 11.77 22.58 -7.90
N LEU A 521 10.80 22.07 -7.12
CA LEU A 521 9.60 22.83 -6.74
C LEU A 521 9.94 24.06 -5.89
N ARG A 522 10.94 23.94 -5.00
CA ARG A 522 11.44 25.07 -4.21
C ARG A 522 12.12 26.11 -5.11
N ALA A 523 12.96 25.69 -6.04
CA ALA A 523 13.61 26.57 -7.00
C ALA A 523 12.60 27.27 -7.91
N TYR A 524 11.58 26.53 -8.38
CA TYR A 524 10.46 27.07 -9.13
C TYR A 524 9.68 28.10 -8.33
N PHE A 525 9.35 27.82 -7.07
CA PHE A 525 8.66 28.77 -6.19
C PHE A 525 9.47 30.05 -5.98
N ILE A 526 10.79 29.93 -5.74
CA ILE A 526 11.69 31.09 -5.64
C ILE A 526 11.63 31.89 -6.94
N ALA A 527 11.83 31.25 -8.10
CA ALA A 527 11.80 31.92 -9.41
C ALA A 527 10.46 32.60 -9.72
N MET A 528 9.35 32.05 -9.24
CA MET A 528 8.01 32.61 -9.44
C MET A 528 7.72 33.83 -8.56
N VAL A 529 8.38 33.94 -7.41
CA VAL A 529 8.19 35.03 -6.44
C VAL A 529 9.25 36.13 -6.61
N THR A 530 10.44 35.80 -7.12
CA THR A 530 11.51 36.77 -7.42
C THR A 530 11.49 37.13 -8.92
N GLN A 531 10.75 38.19 -9.30
CA GLN A 531 10.61 38.59 -10.72
C GLN A 531 11.88 39.20 -11.35
N ASP A 532 12.98 39.40 -10.61
CA ASP A 532 14.18 40.02 -11.15
C ASP A 532 15.47 39.53 -10.45
N GLN A 533 16.03 38.42 -10.96
CA GLN A 533 17.22 37.75 -10.40
C GLN A 533 18.48 38.64 -10.28
N GLN A 534 18.55 39.79 -10.97
CA GLN A 534 19.71 40.68 -10.88
C GLN A 534 19.59 41.75 -9.79
N SER A 535 18.38 42.04 -9.32
CA SER A 535 18.13 43.05 -8.28
C SER A 535 18.26 42.50 -6.85
N ASP A 536 18.19 41.18 -6.71
CA ASP A 536 17.97 40.50 -5.42
C ASP A 536 19.19 40.50 -4.46
N PRO A 537 20.46 40.33 -4.90
CA PRO A 537 21.59 40.43 -3.98
C PRO A 537 21.67 41.81 -3.32
N ARG A 538 21.28 42.85 -4.08
CA ARG A 538 21.32 44.23 -3.62
C ARG A 538 20.13 44.54 -2.71
N PHE A 539 18.94 44.07 -3.05
CA PHE A 539 17.75 44.24 -2.22
C PHE A 539 17.83 43.43 -0.92
N ALA A 540 18.24 42.15 -0.99
CA ALA A 540 18.50 41.33 0.19
C ALA A 540 19.60 41.93 1.07
N ALA A 541 20.68 42.48 0.50
CA ALA A 541 21.70 43.19 1.28
C ALA A 541 21.17 44.48 1.93
N VAL A 542 20.31 45.24 1.23
CA VAL A 542 19.68 46.45 1.78
C VAL A 542 18.69 46.09 2.90
N LEU A 543 17.89 45.05 2.73
CA LEU A 543 16.94 44.59 3.73
C LEU A 543 17.65 44.02 4.96
N ALA A 544 18.67 43.17 4.77
CA ALA A 544 19.50 42.65 5.84
C ALA A 544 20.20 43.77 6.61
N ASN A 545 20.75 44.78 5.92
CA ASN A 545 21.34 45.95 6.57
C ASN A 545 20.30 46.82 7.29
N SER A 546 19.09 46.94 6.75
CA SER A 546 18.01 47.71 7.38
C SER A 546 17.52 47.03 8.66
N ILE A 547 17.34 45.70 8.62
CA ILE A 547 17.01 44.89 9.80
C ILE A 547 18.14 44.95 10.81
N PHE A 548 19.40 44.82 10.38
CA PHE A 548 20.57 44.93 11.26
C PHE A 548 20.64 46.29 11.95
N THR A 549 20.38 47.37 11.20
CA THR A 549 20.37 48.74 11.74
C THR A 549 19.24 48.93 12.74
N ALA A 550 18.03 48.45 12.42
CA ALA A 550 16.87 48.52 13.31
C ALA A 550 17.08 47.71 14.60
N VAL A 551 17.65 46.50 14.50
CA VAL A 551 17.97 45.66 15.66
C VAL A 551 19.09 46.29 16.50
N SER A 552 20.12 46.87 15.86
CA SER A 552 21.20 47.56 16.57
C SER A 552 20.68 48.79 17.32
N GLN A 553 19.85 49.61 16.67
CA GLN A 553 19.20 50.77 17.30
C GLN A 553 18.26 50.36 18.43
N TYR A 554 17.53 49.26 18.29
CA TYR A 554 16.68 48.71 19.35
C TYR A 554 17.51 48.19 20.55
N CYS A 555 18.63 47.53 20.27
CA CYS A 555 19.59 47.10 21.31
C CYS A 555 20.26 48.30 22.01
N GLU A 556 20.47 49.41 21.31
CA GLU A 556 21.05 50.63 21.87
C GLU A 556 20.04 51.49 22.65
N THR A 557 18.77 51.52 22.23
CA THR A 557 17.75 52.40 22.84
C THR A 557 16.93 51.73 23.95
N GLU A 558 16.65 50.42 23.90
CA GLU A 558 15.84 49.74 24.93
C GLU A 558 16.41 48.40 25.44
N GLY A 559 17.28 47.73 24.68
CA GLY A 559 17.85 46.41 25.07
C GLY A 559 19.05 46.46 26.04
N ALA A 560 19.69 47.62 26.22
CA ALA A 560 20.97 47.72 26.93
C ALA A 560 20.93 47.48 28.45
N LYS A 561 19.73 47.33 29.06
CA LYS A 561 19.61 47.06 30.52
C LYS A 561 19.44 45.58 30.89
N LYS A 562 19.27 44.65 29.94
CA LYS A 562 18.92 43.24 30.29
C LYS A 562 19.71 42.12 29.62
N ILE A 563 20.69 42.40 28.75
CA ILE A 563 21.44 41.32 28.08
C ILE A 563 22.92 41.45 28.43
N HIS A 564 23.38 40.54 29.29
CA HIS A 564 24.73 40.54 29.87
C HIS A 564 25.83 39.98 28.97
N ASP A 565 25.52 39.62 27.72
CA ASP A 565 26.54 39.09 26.80
C ASP A 565 26.39 39.64 25.39
N ARG A 566 27.08 40.76 25.15
CA ARG A 566 27.19 41.42 23.83
C ARG A 566 27.99 40.57 22.83
N THR A 567 28.71 39.56 23.29
CA THR A 567 29.67 38.79 22.49
C THR A 567 28.99 37.65 21.71
N ALA A 568 27.99 37.01 22.31
CA ALA A 568 27.25 35.91 21.71
C ALA A 568 26.34 36.35 20.53
N VAL A 569 25.76 37.55 20.61
CA VAL A 569 24.93 38.08 19.50
C VAL A 569 25.81 38.48 18.32
N LYS A 570 26.97 39.09 18.58
CA LYS A 570 27.88 39.50 17.50
C LYS A 570 28.49 38.31 16.74
N SER A 571 28.77 37.20 17.43
CA SER A 571 29.33 35.99 16.80
C SER A 571 28.32 35.20 15.98
N ALA A 572 27.04 35.20 16.35
CA ALA A 572 25.98 34.51 15.62
C ALA A 572 25.72 35.12 14.22
N PHE A 573 25.91 36.43 14.05
CA PHE A 573 25.63 37.13 12.78
C PHE A 573 26.83 37.28 11.85
N THR A 574 28.04 36.92 12.29
CA THR A 574 29.26 36.97 11.44
C THR A 574 29.56 35.67 10.69
N GLN A 575 28.73 34.62 10.84
CA GLN A 575 28.91 33.37 10.09
C GLN A 575 28.19 33.41 8.72
N PRO A 576 28.91 33.34 7.59
CA PRO A 576 28.32 33.40 6.25
C PRO A 576 27.34 32.26 5.94
N SER A 577 27.40 31.15 6.69
CA SER A 577 26.54 29.97 6.52
C SER A 577 25.09 30.21 6.96
N LEU A 578 24.84 31.20 7.83
CA LEU A 578 23.48 31.54 8.29
C LEU A 578 22.77 32.54 7.39
N LEU A 579 23.49 33.27 6.54
CA LEU A 579 22.92 34.18 5.53
C LEU A 579 22.38 33.47 4.27
N LYS A 580 22.59 32.14 4.16
CA LYS A 580 22.11 31.30 3.04
C LYS A 580 20.86 30.47 3.35
N LYS A 581 20.40 30.46 4.60
CA LYS A 581 19.12 29.88 5.03
C LYS A 581 18.12 31.00 5.22
#